data_AF-A0A820M7Q6-F1
#
_entry.id   AF-A0A820M7Q6-F1
#
_cell.length_a   1.000
_cell.length_b   1.000
_cell.length_c   1.000
_cell.angle_alpha   90.00
_cell.angle_beta   90.00
_cell.angle_gamma   90.00
#
_symmetry.space_group_name_H-M   'P 1'
#
loop_
_entity.id
_entity.type
_entity.pdbx_description
1 polymer ?
#
loop_
_entity_poly.entity_id
_entity_poly.type
_entity_poly.pdbx_seq_one_letter_code
_entity_poly.pdbx_strand_id
1 'polypeptide(L)'
;LNDRDGTKYSKVTELAFRQCLSAHSIVQDVDGTLLMFSKENSSNYCMGTVDVIYPGAPFFLYFNPSLLKAQLVPVLNYAESTHWKFPFAPHDLGVYPQANGQAYGGVEHSEAYQMSVEECDIMIPLTVAICKIENKTDLVDQHFTTLLNWVNYLLDFGLNPKNQLCTDDFTGHIAHNANLSLKVFLAIAAFAQLWDLKADKIQVQIFNKIAQIMASEWLKLADDGDHYRRAFDRKESWSQKIQSCMATIFRLESVSS
;
A
#
# COMPACT_ATOMS: atom_id res chain seq x y z
N LEU A 1 -1.31 6.87 26.72
CA LEU A 1 0.03 6.36 27.06
C LEU A 1 0.80 7.38 27.91
N ASN A 2 0.24 7.85 29.03
CA ASN A 2 0.92 8.80 29.94
C ASN A 2 1.61 8.03 31.07
N ASP A 3 2.77 7.44 30.80
CA ASP A 3 3.75 7.23 31.87
C ASP A 3 4.99 8.06 31.57
N ARG A 4 5.63 8.57 32.64
CA ARG A 4 6.78 9.48 32.51
C ARG A 4 8.09 8.72 32.38
N ASP A 5 8.09 7.42 32.68
CA ASP A 5 9.22 6.51 32.68
C ASP A 5 9.31 5.67 31.38
N GLY A 6 8.31 5.72 30.50
CA GLY A 6 8.30 5.03 29.21
C GLY A 6 7.96 3.54 29.29
N THR A 7 7.68 3.00 30.46
CA THR A 7 7.49 1.56 30.70
C THR A 7 6.32 0.98 29.89
N LYS A 8 5.18 1.67 29.86
CA LYS A 8 3.99 1.29 29.11
C LYS A 8 4.22 1.38 27.62
N TYR A 9 4.93 2.42 27.17
CA TYR A 9 5.30 2.55 25.77
C TYR A 9 6.22 1.38 25.35
N SER A 10 7.25 1.09 26.14
CA SER A 10 8.17 -0.03 25.91
C SER A 10 7.44 -1.37 25.85
N LYS A 11 6.48 -1.63 26.74
CA LYS A 11 5.66 -2.86 26.71
C LYS A 11 4.82 -2.96 25.44
N VAL A 12 4.21 -1.86 25.00
CA VAL A 12 3.44 -1.84 23.74
C VAL A 12 4.37 -2.10 22.54
N THR A 13 5.55 -1.49 22.50
CA THR A 13 6.52 -1.74 21.43
C THR A 13 7.03 -3.17 21.42
N GLU A 14 7.24 -3.79 22.59
CA GLU A 14 7.65 -5.19 22.70
C GLU A 14 6.55 -6.13 22.16
N LEU A 15 5.29 -5.90 22.53
CA LEU A 15 4.17 -6.67 22.04
C LEU A 15 4.00 -6.52 20.53
N ALA A 16 4.05 -5.29 20.01
CA ALA A 16 3.96 -5.00 18.58
C ALA A 16 5.08 -5.69 17.78
N PHE A 17 6.33 -5.65 18.30
CA PHE A 17 7.47 -6.35 17.70
C PHE A 17 7.21 -7.86 17.58
N ARG A 18 6.74 -8.49 18.67
CA ARG A 18 6.46 -9.93 18.70
C ARG A 18 5.33 -10.30 17.73
N GLN A 19 4.23 -9.54 17.76
CA GLN A 19 3.05 -9.78 16.92
C GLN A 19 3.35 -9.60 15.44
N CYS A 20 4.14 -8.59 15.07
CA CYS A 20 4.53 -8.32 13.70
C CYS A 20 5.18 -9.55 13.06
N LEU A 21 6.07 -10.27 13.76
CA LEU A 21 6.71 -11.45 13.20
C LEU A 21 5.86 -12.72 13.35
N SER A 22 5.21 -12.93 14.50
CA SER A 22 4.53 -14.19 14.81
C SER A 22 3.27 -14.45 13.99
N ALA A 23 2.69 -13.41 13.40
CA ALA A 23 1.47 -13.50 12.59
C ALA A 23 1.72 -13.97 11.14
N HIS A 24 2.89 -14.53 10.85
CA HIS A 24 3.29 -14.91 9.49
C HIS A 24 3.72 -16.37 9.40
N SER A 25 3.49 -16.98 8.24
CA SER A 25 4.05 -18.28 7.86
C SER A 25 5.04 -18.09 6.73
N ILE A 26 6.26 -18.62 6.91
CA ILE A 26 7.30 -18.64 5.87
C ILE A 26 7.25 -20.02 5.22
N VAL A 27 7.19 -20.03 3.89
CA VAL A 27 7.19 -21.25 3.09
C VAL A 27 8.14 -21.11 1.90
N GLN A 28 8.41 -22.23 1.26
CA GLN A 28 9.23 -22.30 0.06
C GLN A 28 8.35 -22.80 -1.09
N ASP A 29 8.39 -22.10 -2.23
CA ASP A 29 7.72 -22.53 -3.46
C ASP A 29 8.48 -23.68 -4.15
N VAL A 30 7.87 -24.32 -5.14
CA VAL A 30 8.40 -25.48 -5.87
C VAL A 30 9.76 -25.21 -6.54
N ASP A 31 10.02 -23.97 -6.93
CA ASP A 31 11.27 -23.51 -7.54
C ASP A 31 12.32 -23.04 -6.52
N GLY A 32 11.99 -23.11 -5.23
CA GLY A 32 12.84 -22.67 -4.14
C GLY A 32 12.61 -21.22 -3.69
N THR A 33 11.68 -20.48 -4.33
CA THR A 33 11.38 -19.09 -3.99
C THR A 33 10.86 -18.96 -2.56
N LEU A 34 11.37 -17.98 -1.82
CA LEU A 34 10.91 -17.65 -0.48
C LEU A 34 9.57 -16.91 -0.53
N LEU A 35 8.55 -17.47 0.11
CA LEU A 35 7.24 -16.84 0.25
C LEU A 35 6.91 -16.64 1.73
N MET A 36 6.17 -15.57 2.02
CA MET A 36 5.76 -15.24 3.38
C MET A 36 4.34 -14.71 3.38
N PHE A 37 3.49 -15.31 4.20
CA PHE A 37 2.07 -15.02 4.23
C PHE A 37 1.66 -14.54 5.61
N SER A 38 1.06 -13.35 5.68
CA SER A 38 0.38 -12.88 6.88
C SER A 38 -0.89 -13.69 7.10
N LYS A 39 -1.27 -13.86 8.37
CA LYS A 39 -2.60 -14.29 8.78
C LYS A 39 -3.28 -13.11 9.45
N GLU A 40 -4.33 -12.60 8.82
CA GLU A 40 -5.18 -11.61 9.46
C GLU A 40 -5.80 -12.17 10.75
N ASN A 41 -6.14 -11.27 11.66
CA ASN A 41 -6.68 -11.62 12.97
C ASN A 41 -8.13 -12.16 12.85
N SER A 42 -8.94 -12.03 13.90
CA SER A 42 -10.29 -12.60 13.97
C SER A 42 -11.35 -11.87 13.12
N SER A 43 -10.98 -10.89 12.29
CA SER A 43 -11.88 -10.25 11.32
C SER A 43 -12.38 -11.25 10.27
N ASN A 44 -11.53 -11.62 9.31
CA ASN A 44 -11.88 -12.48 8.18
C ASN A 44 -10.90 -13.64 7.97
N TYR A 45 -9.82 -13.71 8.76
CA TYR A 45 -8.73 -14.69 8.59
C TYR A 45 -8.09 -14.67 7.19
N CYS A 46 -8.14 -13.54 6.48
CA CYS A 46 -7.52 -13.43 5.17
C CYS A 46 -6.01 -13.65 5.24
N MET A 47 -5.46 -14.18 4.16
CA MET A 47 -4.06 -14.58 4.03
C MET A 47 -3.35 -13.66 3.05
N GLY A 48 -2.19 -13.14 3.43
CA GLY A 48 -1.44 -12.21 2.59
C GLY A 48 -2.18 -10.90 2.31
N THR A 49 -2.97 -10.41 3.28
CA THR A 49 -3.74 -9.19 3.15
C THR A 49 -2.83 -7.97 2.91
N VAL A 50 -3.04 -7.25 1.82
CA VAL A 50 -2.14 -6.19 1.34
C VAL A 50 -2.14 -4.98 2.26
N ASP A 51 -3.30 -4.56 2.74
CA ASP A 51 -3.43 -3.46 3.70
C ASP A 51 -2.89 -3.80 5.10
N VAL A 52 -2.69 -5.08 5.42
CA VAL A 52 -1.95 -5.56 6.61
C VAL A 52 -0.42 -5.58 6.37
N ILE A 53 0.03 -5.84 5.14
CA ILE A 53 1.46 -5.77 4.78
C ILE A 53 1.98 -4.33 4.98
N TYR A 54 1.19 -3.32 4.62
CA TYR A 54 1.58 -1.92 4.68
C TYR A 54 2.08 -1.43 6.06
N PRO A 55 1.33 -1.57 7.17
CA PRO A 55 1.81 -1.18 8.50
C PRO A 55 2.99 -2.04 9.00
N GLY A 56 3.13 -3.29 8.52
CA GLY A 56 4.27 -4.15 8.83
C GLY A 56 5.53 -3.85 8.02
N ALA A 57 5.40 -3.22 6.85
CA ALA A 57 6.50 -3.02 5.90
C ALA A 57 7.73 -2.29 6.48
N PRO A 58 7.62 -1.24 7.33
CA PRO A 58 8.79 -0.60 7.93
C PRO A 58 9.67 -1.57 8.71
N PHE A 59 9.07 -2.53 9.41
CA PHE A 59 9.80 -3.55 10.16
C PHE A 59 10.62 -4.43 9.21
N PHE A 60 9.99 -4.97 8.17
CA PHE A 60 10.66 -5.86 7.24
C PHE A 60 11.69 -5.15 6.38
N LEU A 61 11.44 -3.91 5.92
CA LEU A 61 12.44 -3.12 5.21
C LEU A 61 13.68 -2.84 6.06
N TYR A 62 13.50 -2.60 7.37
CA TYR A 62 14.61 -2.33 8.28
C TYR A 62 15.42 -3.59 8.60
N PHE A 63 14.75 -4.71 8.93
CA PHE A 63 15.43 -5.91 9.42
C PHE A 63 15.83 -6.88 8.30
N ASN A 64 14.97 -7.10 7.30
CA ASN A 64 15.24 -8.02 6.19
C ASN A 64 14.30 -7.76 5.00
N PRO A 65 14.72 -6.95 4.00
CA PRO A 65 13.91 -6.63 2.82
C PRO A 65 13.46 -7.86 2.02
N SER A 66 14.20 -8.98 2.09
CA SER A 66 13.79 -10.23 1.42
C SER A 66 12.49 -10.80 2.00
N LEU A 67 12.18 -10.54 3.28
CA LEU A 67 10.91 -10.94 3.89
C LEU A 67 9.74 -10.06 3.42
N LEU A 68 9.97 -8.77 3.15
CA LEU A 68 8.93 -7.95 2.53
C LEU A 68 8.70 -8.39 1.08
N LYS A 69 9.78 -8.63 0.32
CA LYS A 69 9.68 -9.17 -1.04
C LYS A 69 8.90 -10.48 -1.05
N ALA A 70 9.16 -11.38 -0.11
CA ALA A 70 8.45 -12.64 0.04
C ALA A 70 6.94 -12.48 0.36
N GLN A 71 6.51 -11.33 0.88
CA GLN A 71 5.10 -10.98 1.07
C GLN A 71 4.46 -10.41 -0.20
N LEU A 72 5.18 -9.59 -0.97
CA LEU A 72 4.65 -8.95 -2.18
C LEU A 72 4.58 -9.90 -3.39
N VAL A 73 5.55 -10.80 -3.55
CA VAL A 73 5.65 -11.71 -4.71
C VAL A 73 4.39 -12.59 -4.88
N PRO A 74 3.84 -13.24 -3.82
CA PRO A 74 2.58 -13.96 -3.96
C PRO A 74 1.41 -13.12 -4.48
N VAL A 75 1.31 -11.85 -4.07
CA VAL A 75 0.27 -10.91 -4.50
C VAL A 75 0.44 -10.54 -5.97
N LEU A 76 1.67 -10.25 -6.39
CA LEU A 76 1.99 -9.97 -7.80
C LEU A 76 1.69 -11.18 -8.70
N ASN A 77 2.14 -12.36 -8.29
CA ASN A 77 1.89 -13.61 -9.02
C ASN A 77 0.38 -13.91 -9.14
N TYR A 78 -0.39 -13.68 -8.08
CA TYR A 78 -1.84 -13.87 -8.11
C TYR A 78 -2.53 -12.87 -9.04
N ALA A 79 -2.14 -11.60 -8.98
CA ALA A 79 -2.66 -10.56 -9.87
C ALA A 79 -2.35 -10.81 -11.36
N GLU A 80 -1.27 -11.52 -11.65
CA GLU A 80 -0.83 -11.89 -13.01
C GLU A 80 -1.40 -13.23 -13.48
N SER A 81 -2.08 -13.96 -12.60
CA SER A 81 -2.70 -15.23 -12.93
C SER A 81 -3.98 -15.04 -13.76
N THR A 82 -4.48 -16.14 -14.33
CA THR A 82 -5.76 -16.13 -15.07
C THR A 82 -6.99 -15.98 -14.16
N HIS A 83 -6.81 -16.07 -12.84
CA HIS A 83 -7.87 -15.94 -11.85
C HIS A 83 -8.26 -14.47 -11.63
N TRP A 84 -7.26 -13.59 -11.53
CA TRP A 84 -7.48 -12.18 -11.28
C TRP A 84 -7.66 -11.40 -12.59
N LYS A 85 -8.85 -10.83 -12.79
CA LYS A 85 -9.24 -10.17 -14.07
C LYS A 85 -9.38 -8.66 -13.95
N PHE A 86 -9.11 -8.10 -12.78
CA PHE A 86 -9.32 -6.70 -12.50
C PHE A 86 -8.06 -5.87 -12.76
N PRO A 87 -8.20 -4.58 -13.14
CA PRO A 87 -7.06 -3.71 -13.44
C PRO A 87 -6.36 -3.13 -12.19
N PHE A 88 -6.64 -3.67 -11.00
CA PHE A 88 -6.14 -3.20 -9.72
C PHE A 88 -5.60 -4.37 -8.88
N ALA A 89 -4.86 -4.07 -7.80
CA ALA A 89 -4.28 -5.11 -6.95
C ALA A 89 -5.35 -5.85 -6.13
N PRO A 90 -5.22 -7.18 -5.92
CA PRO A 90 -6.09 -7.93 -5.02
C PRO A 90 -5.82 -7.57 -3.56
N HIS A 91 -6.85 -7.69 -2.73
CA HIS A 91 -6.82 -7.43 -1.29
C HIS A 91 -6.08 -8.53 -0.52
N ASP A 92 -6.34 -9.78 -0.85
CA ASP A 92 -5.77 -10.95 -0.19
C ASP A 92 -5.66 -12.14 -1.15
N LEU A 93 -5.14 -13.25 -0.64
CA LEU A 93 -4.89 -14.46 -1.40
C LEU A 93 -5.83 -15.61 -1.03
N GLY A 94 -6.77 -15.39 -0.10
CA GLY A 94 -7.70 -16.40 0.41
C GLY A 94 -7.79 -16.41 1.93
N VAL A 95 -8.34 -17.48 2.47
CA VAL A 95 -8.54 -17.66 3.92
C VAL A 95 -7.47 -18.58 4.48
N TYR A 96 -6.73 -18.12 5.48
CA TYR A 96 -5.64 -18.88 6.07
C TYR A 96 -6.07 -20.28 6.53
N PRO A 97 -5.33 -21.36 6.20
CA PRO A 97 -4.02 -21.38 5.54
C PRO A 97 -4.07 -21.56 4.01
N GLN A 98 -5.21 -21.36 3.37
CA GLN A 98 -5.41 -21.57 1.93
C GLN A 98 -5.23 -20.27 1.15
N ALA A 99 -4.24 -20.25 0.26
CA ALA A 99 -4.02 -19.17 -0.70
C ALA A 99 -4.55 -19.59 -2.09
N ASN A 100 -5.87 -19.64 -2.25
CA ASN A 100 -6.54 -20.17 -3.44
C ASN A 100 -7.44 -19.14 -4.17
N GLY A 101 -7.29 -17.86 -3.85
CA GLY A 101 -8.03 -16.76 -4.47
C GLY A 101 -8.62 -15.84 -3.43
N GLN A 102 -8.82 -14.56 -3.79
CA GLN A 102 -9.27 -13.54 -2.86
C GLN A 102 -10.58 -13.91 -2.17
N ALA A 103 -10.60 -13.80 -0.84
CA ALA A 103 -11.77 -14.04 -0.01
C ALA A 103 -12.58 -12.77 0.27
N TYR A 104 -11.96 -11.59 0.18
CA TYR A 104 -12.60 -10.32 0.48
C TYR A 104 -13.50 -9.78 -0.64
N GLY A 105 -14.52 -9.01 -0.23
CA GLY A 105 -15.40 -8.26 -1.11
C GLY A 105 -16.10 -9.11 -2.17
N GLY A 106 -16.13 -8.60 -3.39
CA GLY A 106 -16.73 -9.24 -4.56
C GLY A 106 -15.93 -10.41 -5.14
N VAL A 107 -14.91 -10.89 -4.41
CA VAL A 107 -14.01 -11.99 -4.78
C VAL A 107 -13.47 -11.81 -6.21
N GLU A 108 -13.32 -12.89 -6.98
CA GLU A 108 -12.94 -12.87 -8.40
C GLU A 108 -14.13 -12.60 -9.35
N HIS A 109 -15.30 -12.25 -8.83
CA HIS A 109 -16.55 -12.19 -9.60
C HIS A 109 -17.06 -10.78 -9.85
N SER A 110 -16.77 -9.83 -8.95
CA SER A 110 -17.23 -8.45 -9.09
C SER A 110 -16.31 -7.44 -8.40
N GLU A 111 -16.39 -6.19 -8.86
CA GLU A 111 -15.71 -5.05 -8.23
C GLU A 111 -16.41 -4.54 -6.95
N ALA A 112 -17.51 -5.19 -6.53
CA ALA A 112 -18.23 -4.79 -5.34
C ALA A 112 -17.35 -4.95 -4.09
N TYR A 113 -17.35 -3.97 -3.19
CA TYR A 113 -16.63 -4.03 -1.91
C TYR A 113 -15.10 -4.23 -2.02
N GLN A 114 -14.51 -4.02 -3.19
CA GLN A 114 -13.06 -4.06 -3.39
C GLN A 114 -12.38 -2.81 -2.79
N MET A 115 -11.12 -2.95 -2.39
CA MET A 115 -10.27 -1.86 -1.90
C MET A 115 -9.29 -1.39 -3.01
N SER A 116 -9.77 -1.26 -4.24
CA SER A 116 -8.94 -1.18 -5.44
C SER A 116 -7.87 -0.08 -5.43
N VAL A 117 -8.18 1.12 -4.90
CA VAL A 117 -7.18 2.22 -4.83
C VAL A 117 -6.20 1.98 -3.69
N GLU A 118 -6.68 1.53 -2.54
CA GLU A 118 -5.86 1.27 -1.34
C GLU A 118 -4.80 0.19 -1.66
N GLU A 119 -5.17 -0.90 -2.32
CA GLU A 119 -4.19 -1.96 -2.61
C GLU A 119 -3.16 -1.55 -3.65
N CYS A 120 -3.57 -0.78 -4.67
CA CYS A 120 -2.64 -0.24 -5.65
C CYS A 120 -1.66 0.75 -5.01
N ASP A 121 -2.16 1.68 -4.19
CA ASP A 121 -1.33 2.72 -3.56
C ASP A 121 -0.42 2.18 -2.44
N ILE A 122 -0.62 0.93 -2.02
CA ILE A 122 0.27 0.18 -1.12
C ILE A 122 1.31 -0.61 -1.92
N MET A 123 0.89 -1.43 -2.87
CA MET A 123 1.79 -2.36 -3.56
C MET A 123 2.88 -1.63 -4.35
N ILE A 124 2.53 -0.52 -5.03
CA ILE A 124 3.47 0.26 -5.84
C ILE A 124 4.64 0.79 -5.00
N PRO A 125 4.43 1.62 -3.97
CA PRO A 125 5.55 2.18 -3.20
C PRO A 125 6.34 1.12 -2.44
N LEU A 126 5.73 0.04 -1.96
CA LEU A 126 6.46 -1.05 -1.30
C LEU A 126 7.41 -1.77 -2.25
N THR A 127 6.96 -2.04 -3.48
CA THR A 127 7.79 -2.67 -4.51
C THR A 127 8.96 -1.75 -4.90
N VAL A 128 8.70 -0.45 -5.07
CA VAL A 128 9.76 0.55 -5.33
C VAL A 128 10.74 0.65 -4.16
N ALA A 129 10.26 0.62 -2.91
CA ALA A 129 11.11 0.69 -1.73
C ALA A 129 12.11 -0.48 -1.67
N ILE A 130 11.68 -1.70 -2.01
CA ILE A 130 12.57 -2.87 -2.13
C ILE A 130 13.63 -2.61 -3.21
N CYS A 131 13.24 -2.17 -4.41
CA CYS A 131 14.18 -1.87 -5.49
C CYS A 131 15.22 -0.81 -5.10
N LYS A 132 14.81 0.22 -4.36
CA LYS A 132 15.73 1.25 -3.86
C LYS A 132 16.72 0.71 -2.83
N ILE A 133 16.27 -0.13 -1.89
CA ILE A 133 17.16 -0.72 -0.88
C ILE A 133 18.15 -1.70 -1.52
N GLU A 134 17.71 -2.48 -2.50
CA GLU A 134 18.56 -3.44 -3.20
C GLU A 134 19.42 -2.80 -4.30
N ASN A 135 19.12 -1.54 -4.67
CA ASN A 135 19.69 -0.82 -5.80
C ASN A 135 19.60 -1.64 -7.11
N LYS A 136 18.43 -2.25 -7.34
CA LYS A 136 18.13 -3.14 -8.47
C LYS A 136 16.67 -3.01 -8.87
N THR A 137 16.38 -3.15 -10.17
CA THR A 137 15.01 -3.06 -10.69
C THR A 137 14.40 -4.40 -11.04
N ASP A 138 15.12 -5.52 -10.86
CA ASP A 138 14.70 -6.87 -11.25
C ASP A 138 13.26 -7.22 -10.86
N LEU A 139 12.86 -6.94 -9.62
CA LEU A 139 11.50 -7.19 -9.13
C LEU A 139 10.44 -6.41 -9.92
N VAL A 140 10.69 -5.13 -10.17
CA VAL A 140 9.77 -4.30 -10.94
C VAL A 140 9.81 -4.66 -12.42
N ASP A 141 10.98 -4.99 -12.96
CA ASP A 141 11.12 -5.38 -14.37
C ASP A 141 10.33 -6.65 -14.68
N GLN A 142 10.30 -7.61 -13.75
CA GLN A 142 9.49 -8.82 -13.86
C GLN A 142 7.98 -8.53 -13.88
N HIS A 143 7.51 -7.54 -13.11
CA HIS A 143 6.09 -7.25 -12.90
C HIS A 143 5.65 -5.90 -13.49
N PHE A 144 6.41 -5.36 -14.45
CA PHE A 144 6.30 -3.95 -14.85
C PHE A 144 4.92 -3.62 -15.45
N THR A 145 4.38 -4.51 -16.29
CA THR A 145 3.07 -4.31 -16.92
C THR A 145 1.96 -4.21 -15.87
N THR A 146 2.00 -5.08 -14.86
CA THR A 146 1.03 -5.10 -13.75
C THR A 146 1.11 -3.82 -12.93
N LEU A 147 2.32 -3.42 -12.53
CA LEU A 147 2.55 -2.18 -11.79
C LEU A 147 2.13 -0.94 -12.59
N LEU A 148 2.40 -0.91 -13.90
CA LEU A 148 1.99 0.20 -14.77
C LEU A 148 0.46 0.28 -14.90
N ASN A 149 -0.22 -0.87 -15.00
CA ASN A 149 -1.69 -0.90 -15.00
C ASN A 149 -2.26 -0.34 -13.70
N TRP A 150 -1.69 -0.70 -12.54
CA TRP A 150 -2.08 -0.15 -11.25
C TRP A 150 -1.80 1.35 -11.14
N VAL A 151 -0.66 1.83 -11.66
CA VAL A 151 -0.37 3.27 -11.75
C VAL A 151 -1.43 3.98 -12.57
N ASN A 152 -1.79 3.47 -13.75
CA ASN A 152 -2.84 4.06 -14.59
C ASN A 152 -4.19 4.05 -13.88
N TYR A 153 -4.53 2.96 -13.16
CA TYR A 153 -5.73 2.90 -12.34
C TYR A 153 -5.76 4.01 -11.27
N LEU A 154 -4.63 4.25 -10.61
CA LEU A 154 -4.48 5.34 -9.64
C LEU A 154 -4.63 6.73 -10.26
N LEU A 155 -4.16 6.92 -11.50
CA LEU A 155 -4.33 8.18 -12.23
C LEU A 155 -5.80 8.45 -12.57
N ASP A 156 -6.55 7.41 -12.95
CA ASP A 156 -7.95 7.53 -13.34
C ASP A 156 -8.90 7.69 -12.13
N PHE A 157 -8.63 6.98 -11.03
CA PHE A 157 -9.58 6.84 -9.91
C PHE A 157 -9.08 7.33 -8.55
N GLY A 158 -7.79 7.64 -8.41
CA GLY A 158 -7.16 7.84 -7.11
C GLY A 158 -7.29 9.25 -6.53
N LEU A 159 -7.32 10.31 -7.34
CA LEU A 159 -7.41 11.69 -6.81
C LEU A 159 -8.74 11.95 -6.09
N ASN A 160 -9.85 11.48 -6.64
CA ASN A 160 -11.14 11.59 -6.01
C ASN A 160 -11.82 10.22 -5.97
N PRO A 161 -11.48 9.38 -4.98
CA PRO A 161 -11.97 8.02 -4.89
C PRO A 161 -13.49 7.98 -4.87
N LYS A 162 -14.06 7.06 -5.65
CA LYS A 162 -15.48 6.71 -5.55
C LYS A 162 -15.75 5.99 -4.21
N ASN A 163 -16.96 5.48 -4.04
CA ASN A 163 -17.38 4.78 -2.85
C ASN A 163 -16.69 3.41 -2.69
N GLN A 164 -15.53 3.37 -2.05
CA GLN A 164 -14.80 2.15 -1.68
C GLN A 164 -14.45 2.11 -0.18
N LEU A 165 -13.99 0.96 0.27
CA LEU A 165 -13.39 0.78 1.58
C LEU A 165 -11.90 1.17 1.54
N CYS A 166 -11.34 1.44 2.71
CA CYS A 166 -9.90 1.57 2.95
C CYS A 166 -9.56 0.71 4.18
N THR A 167 -8.29 0.65 4.56
CA THR A 167 -7.84 -0.14 5.72
C THR A 167 -8.61 0.13 7.02
N ASP A 168 -9.15 1.34 7.19
CA ASP A 168 -10.12 1.65 8.26
C ASP A 168 -11.55 1.19 7.93
N ASP A 169 -11.72 -0.05 7.47
CA ASP A 169 -12.97 -0.60 6.94
C ASP A 169 -14.09 -0.67 7.98
N PHE A 170 -13.73 -0.74 9.27
CA PHE A 170 -14.61 -0.60 10.42
C PHE A 170 -15.40 0.71 10.42
N THR A 171 -14.97 1.71 9.64
CA THR A 171 -15.67 2.99 9.47
C THR A 171 -16.66 3.01 8.30
N GLY A 172 -16.79 1.89 7.57
CA GLY A 172 -17.64 1.73 6.40
C GLY A 172 -17.06 2.39 5.15
N HIS A 173 -17.82 2.33 4.05
CA HIS A 173 -17.42 2.95 2.79
C HIS A 173 -17.41 4.47 2.89
N ILE A 174 -16.36 5.08 2.33
CA ILE A 174 -16.21 6.53 2.29
C ILE A 174 -15.83 6.94 0.88
N ALA A 175 -16.80 7.47 0.14
CA ALA A 175 -16.52 8.22 -1.08
C ALA A 175 -15.75 9.50 -0.76
N HIS A 176 -14.97 10.00 -1.72
CA HIS A 176 -14.22 11.26 -1.61
C HIS A 176 -13.20 11.27 -0.46
N ASN A 177 -12.69 10.10 -0.08
CA ASN A 177 -11.79 9.92 1.05
C ASN A 177 -10.45 10.66 0.81
N ALA A 178 -10.17 11.67 1.65
CA ALA A 178 -9.00 12.50 1.52
C ALA A 178 -7.71 11.78 1.95
N ASN A 179 -7.77 10.88 2.93
CA ASN A 179 -6.59 10.11 3.37
C ASN A 179 -6.14 9.15 2.26
N LEU A 180 -7.10 8.43 1.68
CA LEU A 180 -6.86 7.52 0.56
C LEU A 180 -6.23 8.28 -0.62
N SER A 181 -6.84 9.41 -1.01
CA SER A 181 -6.31 10.28 -2.08
C SER A 181 -4.89 10.80 -1.80
N LEU A 182 -4.52 10.99 -0.52
CA LEU A 182 -3.17 11.39 -0.14
C LEU A 182 -2.13 10.31 -0.47
N LYS A 183 -2.44 9.03 -0.19
CA LYS A 183 -1.55 7.90 -0.52
C LYS A 183 -1.31 7.76 -2.01
N VAL A 184 -2.34 8.06 -2.82
CA VAL A 184 -2.27 7.94 -4.28
C VAL A 184 -1.12 8.75 -4.87
N PHE A 185 -1.05 10.06 -4.59
CA PHE A 185 0.04 10.86 -5.18
C PHE A 185 1.41 10.55 -4.56
N LEU A 186 1.46 9.97 -3.35
CA LEU A 186 2.70 9.40 -2.80
C LEU A 186 3.14 8.14 -3.57
N ALA A 187 2.20 7.28 -3.96
CA ALA A 187 2.48 6.12 -4.80
C ALA A 187 2.96 6.53 -6.21
N ILE A 188 2.36 7.57 -6.81
CA ILE A 188 2.83 8.13 -8.09
C ILE A 188 4.24 8.72 -7.96
N ALA A 189 4.52 9.46 -6.87
CA ALA A 189 5.86 10.00 -6.60
C ALA A 189 6.89 8.88 -6.34
N ALA A 190 6.47 7.76 -5.73
CA ALA A 190 7.31 6.58 -5.60
C ALA A 190 7.61 5.95 -6.97
N PHE A 191 6.60 5.83 -7.82
CA PHE A 191 6.80 5.34 -9.18
C PHE A 191 7.76 6.23 -9.99
N ALA A 192 7.77 7.55 -9.76
CA ALA A 192 8.77 8.43 -10.35
C ALA A 192 10.21 8.07 -9.94
N GLN A 193 10.43 7.60 -8.70
CA GLN A 193 11.75 7.23 -8.19
C GLN A 193 12.28 5.92 -8.77
N LEU A 194 11.40 5.00 -9.16
CA LEU A 194 11.79 3.83 -9.93
C LEU A 194 12.52 4.24 -11.22
N TRP A 195 12.01 5.26 -11.92
CA TRP A 195 12.61 5.74 -13.16
C TRP A 195 13.98 6.37 -12.95
N ASP A 196 14.26 6.88 -11.75
CA ASP A 196 15.59 7.35 -11.39
C ASP A 196 16.58 6.18 -11.29
N LEU A 197 16.17 5.04 -10.71
CA LEU A 197 16.97 3.80 -10.71
C LEU A 197 17.22 3.28 -12.13
N LYS A 198 16.28 3.50 -13.05
CA LYS A 198 16.39 3.14 -14.48
C LYS A 198 17.12 4.19 -15.32
N ALA A 199 17.59 5.27 -14.70
CA ALA A 199 18.24 6.41 -15.35
C ALA A 199 17.39 7.11 -16.45
N ASP A 200 16.06 6.99 -16.39
CA ASP A 200 15.13 7.65 -17.32
C ASP A 200 14.63 8.99 -16.74
N LYS A 201 15.38 10.06 -17.02
CA LYS A 201 15.06 11.40 -16.51
C LYS A 201 13.76 11.97 -17.08
N ILE A 202 13.30 11.52 -18.25
CA ILE A 202 12.05 12.01 -18.85
C ILE A 202 10.88 11.47 -18.03
N GLN A 203 10.87 10.17 -17.76
CA GLN A 203 9.81 9.55 -16.96
C GLN A 203 9.79 10.07 -15.51
N VAL A 204 10.97 10.30 -14.91
CA VAL A 204 11.07 10.97 -13.59
C VAL A 204 10.34 12.31 -13.60
N GLN A 205 10.57 13.15 -14.60
CA GLN A 205 9.94 14.47 -14.69
C GLN A 205 8.43 14.37 -14.89
N ILE A 206 7.96 13.45 -15.74
CA ILE A 206 6.54 13.24 -16.01
C ILE A 206 5.80 12.84 -14.74
N PHE A 207 6.23 11.76 -14.06
CA PHE A 207 5.51 11.25 -12.89
C PHE A 207 5.62 12.18 -11.67
N ASN A 208 6.76 12.85 -11.46
CA ASN A 208 6.84 13.88 -10.42
C ASN A 208 5.90 15.06 -10.70
N LYS A 209 5.80 15.50 -11.96
CA LYS A 209 4.89 16.59 -12.32
C LYS A 209 3.44 16.21 -12.09
N ILE A 210 3.05 14.99 -12.43
CA ILE A 210 1.72 14.46 -12.17
C ILE A 210 1.43 14.43 -10.67
N ALA A 211 2.33 13.86 -9.85
CA ALA A 211 2.17 13.82 -8.40
C ALA A 211 2.02 15.22 -7.79
N GLN A 212 2.81 16.21 -8.26
CA GLN A 212 2.70 17.61 -7.83
C GLN A 212 1.36 18.25 -8.20
N ILE A 213 0.84 17.96 -9.40
CA ILE A 213 -0.48 18.46 -9.82
C ILE A 213 -1.58 17.86 -8.94
N MET A 214 -1.55 16.54 -8.70
CA MET A 214 -2.51 15.85 -7.83
C MET A 214 -2.45 16.39 -6.40
N ALA A 215 -1.25 16.57 -5.83
CA ALA A 215 -1.08 17.14 -4.49
C ALA A 215 -1.61 18.58 -4.40
N SER A 216 -1.37 19.40 -5.42
CA SER A 216 -1.87 20.78 -5.47
C SER A 216 -3.40 20.84 -5.55
N GLU A 217 -4.02 19.89 -6.25
CA GLU A 217 -5.48 19.80 -6.31
C GLU A 217 -6.07 19.25 -5.02
N TRP A 218 -5.43 18.23 -4.42
CA TRP A 218 -5.80 17.70 -3.12
C TRP A 218 -5.83 18.79 -2.04
N LEU A 219 -4.82 19.66 -2.01
CA LEU A 219 -4.76 20.78 -1.07
C LEU A 219 -5.99 21.69 -1.16
N LYS A 220 -6.56 21.91 -2.35
CA LYS A 220 -7.76 22.72 -2.53
C LYS A 220 -9.02 21.96 -2.12
N LEU A 221 -9.11 20.68 -2.49
CA LEU A 221 -10.29 19.83 -2.23
C LEU A 221 -10.45 19.51 -0.75
N ALA A 222 -9.34 19.26 -0.06
CA ALA A 222 -9.32 18.87 1.34
C ALA A 222 -9.37 20.06 2.30
N ASP A 223 -9.15 21.29 1.84
CA ASP A 223 -9.08 22.47 2.71
C ASP A 223 -10.39 22.76 3.45
N ASP A 224 -10.30 22.86 4.77
CA ASP A 224 -11.38 23.34 5.65
C ASP A 224 -10.99 24.60 6.44
N GLY A 225 -9.88 25.26 6.07
CA GLY A 225 -9.39 26.51 6.64
C GLY A 225 -8.26 26.31 7.65
N ASP A 226 -8.51 25.58 8.73
CA ASP A 226 -7.52 25.29 9.79
C ASP A 226 -7.07 23.81 9.85
N HIS A 227 -7.75 22.94 9.10
CA HIS A 227 -7.43 21.52 8.97
C HIS A 227 -7.83 21.00 7.59
N TYR A 228 -7.58 19.70 7.36
CA TYR A 228 -8.03 19.01 6.15
C TYR A 228 -9.17 18.06 6.46
N ARG A 229 -10.16 18.04 5.57
CA ARG A 229 -11.36 17.20 5.65
C ARG A 229 -11.03 15.72 5.59
N ARG A 230 -11.82 14.89 6.28
CA ARG A 230 -11.78 13.43 6.16
C ARG A 230 -12.26 12.96 4.78
N ALA A 231 -13.30 13.59 4.26
CA ALA A 231 -13.81 13.40 2.90
C ALA A 231 -14.09 14.77 2.28
N PHE A 232 -13.80 14.95 0.98
CA PHE A 232 -13.83 16.28 0.36
C PHE A 232 -15.18 17.00 0.46
N ASP A 233 -16.27 16.23 0.50
CA ASP A 233 -17.65 16.69 0.62
C ASP A 233 -18.14 16.83 2.09
N ARG A 234 -17.31 16.52 3.08
CA ARG A 234 -17.66 16.57 4.51
C ARG A 234 -16.87 17.64 5.26
N LYS A 235 -17.48 18.82 5.41
CA LYS A 235 -16.96 19.90 6.26
C LYS A 235 -16.94 19.50 7.74
N GLU A 236 -16.11 20.18 8.52
CA GLU A 236 -15.91 20.00 9.96
C GLU A 236 -15.50 18.57 10.32
N SER A 237 -14.63 17.98 9.50
CA SER A 237 -14.13 16.61 9.67
C SER A 237 -12.62 16.54 9.56
N TRP A 238 -11.96 15.62 10.27
CA TRP A 238 -10.50 15.56 10.31
C TRP A 238 -9.92 14.39 9.51
N SER A 239 -8.98 14.71 8.62
CA SER A 239 -8.11 13.74 7.98
C SER A 239 -7.08 13.19 8.97
N GLN A 240 -6.73 11.91 8.84
CA GLN A 240 -5.69 11.27 9.66
C GLN A 240 -4.43 11.13 8.80
N LYS A 241 -3.40 11.93 9.11
CA LYS A 241 -2.14 11.95 8.35
C LYS A 241 -1.17 10.82 8.74
N ILE A 242 -1.60 9.82 9.49
CA ILE A 242 -0.70 8.72 9.94
C ILE A 242 -0.06 8.02 8.72
N GLN A 243 -0.77 7.94 7.61
CA GLN A 243 -0.27 7.32 6.39
C GLN A 243 0.81 8.15 5.66
N SER A 244 0.92 9.47 5.90
CA SER A 244 2.00 10.27 5.31
C SER A 244 3.38 9.98 5.92
N CYS A 245 3.44 9.42 7.14
CA CYS A 245 4.71 9.01 7.76
C CYS A 245 5.45 7.95 6.93
N MET A 246 4.71 7.15 6.15
CA MET A 246 5.29 6.13 5.28
C MET A 246 6.11 6.73 4.14
N ALA A 247 5.77 7.94 3.67
CA ALA A 247 6.57 8.64 2.67
C ALA A 247 7.99 8.91 3.17
N THR A 248 8.13 9.37 4.42
CA THR A 248 9.43 9.58 5.07
C THR A 248 10.16 8.25 5.29
N ILE A 249 9.46 7.21 5.78
CA ILE A 249 10.06 5.90 6.07
C ILE A 249 10.62 5.23 4.80
N PHE A 250 9.89 5.28 3.69
CA PHE A 250 10.32 4.71 2.42
C PHE A 250 11.28 5.61 1.63
N ARG A 251 11.72 6.72 2.25
CA ARG A 251 12.56 7.76 1.64
C ARG A 251 11.98 8.24 0.31
N LEU A 252 10.65 8.30 0.22
CA LEU A 252 9.93 8.71 -0.99
C LEU A 252 9.90 10.23 -1.15
N GLU A 253 10.51 10.96 -0.22
CA GLU A 253 10.80 12.37 -0.36
C GLU A 253 11.78 12.56 -1.52
N SER A 254 11.28 12.94 -2.69
CA SER A 254 12.10 13.61 -3.68
C SER A 254 12.41 15.02 -3.15
N VAL A 255 13.69 15.37 -3.20
CA VAL A 255 14.28 16.64 -2.77
C VAL A 255 13.34 17.80 -3.11
N SER A 256 12.66 18.34 -2.09
CA SER A 256 12.07 19.66 -2.19
C SER A 256 13.23 20.65 -2.23
N SER A 257 13.60 21.05 -3.44
CA SER A 257 14.36 22.28 -3.70
C SER A 257 13.57 23.14 -4.67
#